data_AF-A0A940KII3-F1
#
_entry.id   AF-A0A940KII3-F1
#
_cell.length_a   1.000
_cell.length_b   1.000
_cell.length_c   1.000
_cell.angle_alpha   90.00
_cell.angle_beta   90.00
_cell.angle_gamma   90.00
#
_symmetry.space_group_name_H-M   'P 1'
#
loop_
_entity.id
_entity.type
_entity.pdbx_description
1 polymer ?
#
loop_
_entity_poly.entity_id
_entity_poly.type
_entity_poly.pdbx_seq_one_letter_code
_entity_poly.pdbx_strand_id
1 'polypeptide(L)'
;MKKRIKLLAMLAVPISVLLFGCDKKEDFKTDQLSDYMVATPGRYITYKMDSLRYTDFGQNEIIVSYEAKDVVDAALEGGEPNTWRIIRYFRPWGSTDDIAWTPQIAYAVTFTNDGLKVLEDNLIYTKLKMPIKEGVSWFGNAMLPLHPLAPRFQFSNDGNMRDWEYTYENVNQPVTIENINYANTVTVFQVGDSQNAPVLEPDLIGYRNYSTETYAKGIGLVSRETVMWEYQPKNGDKPAFRTGFGIKLSITGHN
;
A
#
# COMPACT_ATOMS: atom_id res chain seq x y z
N MET A 1 76.02 -54.67 0.97
CA MET A 1 74.60 -54.51 1.35
C MET A 1 73.91 -53.59 0.35
N LYS A 2 72.73 -53.98 -0.12
CA LYS A 2 71.94 -53.33 -1.18
C LYS A 2 71.45 -51.93 -0.74
N LYS A 3 71.52 -50.93 -1.62
CA LYS A 3 70.35 -50.37 -2.33
C LYS A 3 70.73 -49.20 -3.25
N ARG A 4 70.10 -49.22 -4.42
CA ARG A 4 70.24 -48.31 -5.55
C ARG A 4 69.54 -46.98 -5.24
N ILE A 5 70.20 -45.86 -5.48
CA ILE A 5 69.58 -44.53 -5.51
C ILE A 5 69.04 -44.33 -6.93
N LYS A 6 67.70 -44.27 -7.06
CA LYS A 6 67.05 -43.87 -8.31
C LYS A 6 66.75 -42.37 -8.25
N LEU A 7 67.39 -41.61 -9.14
CA LEU A 7 67.00 -40.25 -9.49
C LEU A 7 65.58 -40.28 -10.07
N LEU A 8 64.64 -39.54 -9.48
CA LEU A 8 63.30 -39.35 -10.01
C LEU A 8 63.21 -37.93 -10.58
N ALA A 9 63.20 -37.85 -11.91
CA ALA A 9 62.99 -36.61 -12.64
C ALA A 9 61.53 -36.14 -12.43
N MET A 10 61.36 -34.95 -11.87
CA MET A 10 60.06 -34.33 -11.63
C MET A 10 59.63 -33.61 -12.93
N LEU A 11 58.68 -34.20 -13.65
CA LEU A 11 58.09 -33.64 -14.86
C LEU A 11 57.00 -32.63 -14.44
N ALA A 12 57.23 -31.34 -14.69
CA ALA A 12 56.25 -30.29 -14.43
C ALA A 12 55.12 -30.34 -15.47
N VAL A 13 53.90 -30.61 -15.02
CA VAL A 13 52.67 -30.50 -15.82
C VAL A 13 52.04 -29.14 -15.52
N PRO A 14 51.80 -28.26 -16.51
CA PRO A 14 51.07 -27.03 -16.28
C PRO A 14 49.57 -27.35 -16.22
N ILE A 15 48.98 -27.19 -15.03
CA ILE A 15 47.54 -27.23 -14.83
C ILE A 15 46.95 -25.95 -15.42
N SER A 16 46.43 -26.08 -16.64
CA SER A 16 45.55 -25.11 -17.28
C SER A 16 44.22 -25.09 -16.53
N VAL A 17 44.05 -24.12 -15.64
CA VAL A 17 42.77 -23.84 -14.98
C VAL A 17 41.91 -23.04 -15.96
N LEU A 18 41.08 -23.74 -16.73
CA LEU A 18 40.02 -23.12 -17.52
C LEU A 18 38.89 -22.69 -16.57
N LEU A 19 38.90 -21.41 -16.18
CA LEU A 19 37.78 -20.77 -15.50
C LEU A 19 36.66 -20.52 -16.51
N PHE A 20 35.75 -21.48 -16.64
CA PHE A 20 34.45 -21.24 -17.27
C PHE A 20 33.55 -20.48 -16.29
N GLY A 21 33.68 -19.15 -16.25
CA GLY A 21 32.71 -18.26 -15.65
C GLY A 21 31.48 -18.16 -16.54
N CYS A 22 30.45 -18.95 -16.25
CA CYS A 22 29.15 -18.82 -16.88
C CYS A 22 28.37 -17.71 -16.17
N ASP A 23 28.41 -16.49 -16.72
CA ASP A 23 27.50 -15.41 -16.33
C ASP A 23 26.08 -15.78 -16.81
N LYS A 24 25.37 -16.58 -16.01
CA LYS A 24 23.93 -16.71 -16.16
C LYS A 24 23.32 -15.39 -15.70
N LYS A 25 23.10 -14.47 -16.65
CA LYS A 25 22.13 -13.40 -16.47
C LYS A 25 20.77 -14.07 -16.30
N GLU A 26 20.32 -14.21 -15.06
CA GLU A 26 18.93 -14.54 -14.83
C GLU A 26 18.10 -13.35 -15.27
N ASP A 27 17.42 -13.47 -16.42
CA ASP A 27 16.35 -12.56 -16.80
C ASP A 27 15.21 -12.75 -15.80
N PHE A 28 15.26 -12.01 -14.70
CA PHE A 28 14.19 -12.00 -13.71
C PHE A 28 12.98 -11.27 -14.29
N LYS A 29 11.99 -12.05 -14.75
CA LYS A 29 10.73 -11.51 -15.26
C LYS A 29 9.83 -11.13 -14.09
N THR A 30 9.74 -9.84 -13.80
CA THR A 30 8.74 -9.25 -12.89
C THR A 30 7.60 -8.65 -13.71
N ASP A 31 6.42 -8.62 -13.11
CA ASP A 31 5.32 -7.80 -13.61
C ASP A 31 5.68 -6.32 -13.57
N GLN A 32 5.00 -5.52 -14.40
CA GLN A 32 5.16 -4.08 -14.48
C GLN A 32 4.18 -3.37 -13.53
N LEU A 33 4.47 -2.13 -13.16
CA LEU A 33 3.55 -1.31 -12.36
C LEU A 33 2.21 -1.08 -13.07
N SER A 34 2.24 -0.93 -14.41
CA SER A 34 1.03 -0.79 -15.25
C SER A 34 0.15 -2.03 -15.26
N ASP A 35 0.69 -3.19 -14.87
CA ASP A 35 -0.12 -4.40 -14.70
C ASP A 35 -1.03 -4.28 -13.47
N TYR A 36 -0.70 -3.46 -12.48
CA TYR A 36 -1.47 -3.30 -11.22
C TYR A 36 -2.06 -1.90 -11.04
N MET A 37 -1.96 -1.03 -12.04
CA MET A 37 -2.62 0.27 -12.11
C MET A 37 -2.79 0.68 -13.57
N VAL A 38 -4.02 0.64 -14.08
CA VAL A 38 -4.32 0.99 -15.48
C VAL A 38 -4.65 2.48 -15.59
N ALA A 39 -3.67 3.28 -16.02
CA ALA A 39 -3.85 4.73 -16.17
C ALA A 39 -4.19 5.10 -17.63
N THR A 40 -5.39 4.74 -18.07
CA THR A 40 -5.95 5.17 -19.38
C THR A 40 -7.18 6.05 -19.14
N PRO A 41 -7.26 7.26 -19.74
CA PRO A 41 -8.41 8.15 -19.56
C PRO A 41 -9.74 7.46 -19.82
N GLY A 42 -10.71 7.69 -18.94
CA GLY A 42 -12.04 7.06 -18.99
C GLY A 42 -12.13 5.68 -18.34
N ARG A 43 -11.00 5.07 -17.94
CA ARG A 43 -11.02 3.89 -17.04
C ARG A 43 -11.49 4.31 -15.65
N TYR A 44 -12.30 3.48 -15.02
CA TYR A 44 -12.76 3.70 -13.66
C TYR A 44 -12.86 2.41 -12.86
N ILE A 45 -12.81 2.56 -11.54
CA ILE A 45 -13.11 1.52 -10.56
C ILE A 45 -14.14 2.07 -9.58
N THR A 46 -15.18 1.30 -9.30
CA THR A 46 -16.18 1.61 -8.27
C THR A 46 -15.96 0.76 -7.03
N TYR A 47 -16.29 1.31 -5.87
CA TYR A 47 -16.12 0.66 -4.58
C TYR A 47 -17.35 0.87 -3.69
N LYS A 48 -17.59 -0.08 -2.80
CA LYS A 48 -18.21 0.19 -1.50
C LYS A 48 -17.13 0.82 -0.60
N MET A 49 -17.43 1.99 -0.06
CA MET A 49 -16.54 2.70 0.86
C MET A 49 -17.20 2.84 2.23
N ASP A 50 -16.61 2.25 3.26
CA ASP A 50 -17.01 2.45 4.65
C ASP A 50 -16.03 3.42 5.33
N SER A 51 -16.56 4.50 5.92
CA SER A 51 -15.79 5.51 6.65
C SER A 51 -16.12 5.43 8.15
N LEU A 52 -15.17 4.93 8.92
CA LEU A 52 -15.19 4.96 10.39
C LEU A 52 -14.88 6.39 10.86
N ARG A 53 -15.76 6.92 11.71
CA ARG A 53 -15.67 8.27 12.26
C ARG A 53 -16.01 8.27 13.73
N TYR A 54 -15.40 9.19 14.45
CA TYR A 54 -15.73 9.47 15.84
C TYR A 54 -16.57 10.74 15.94
N THR A 55 -17.74 10.65 16.55
CA THR A 55 -18.66 11.78 16.74
C THR A 55 -18.85 12.08 18.22
N ASP A 56 -19.57 13.18 18.50
CA ASP A 56 -19.87 13.61 19.86
C ASP A 56 -18.62 13.72 20.73
N PHE A 57 -17.58 14.38 20.19
CA PHE A 57 -16.27 14.53 20.85
C PHE A 57 -15.61 13.19 21.22
N GLY A 58 -15.69 12.22 20.31
CA GLY A 58 -15.02 10.93 20.49
C GLY A 58 -15.73 9.97 21.43
N GLN A 59 -16.99 10.27 21.79
CA GLN A 59 -17.82 9.40 22.63
C GLN A 59 -18.52 8.31 21.82
N ASN A 60 -18.81 8.59 20.55
CA ASN A 60 -19.52 7.67 19.67
C ASN A 60 -18.65 7.28 18.48
N GLU A 61 -18.76 6.01 18.10
CA GLU A 61 -18.13 5.44 16.92
C GLU A 61 -19.23 5.14 15.89
N ILE A 62 -19.10 5.70 14.69
CA ILE A 62 -20.06 5.48 13.60
C ILE A 62 -19.33 5.03 12.33
N ILE A 63 -20.05 4.27 11.51
CA ILE A 63 -19.63 3.94 10.14
C ILE A 63 -20.61 4.62 9.19
N VAL A 64 -20.06 5.41 8.27
CA VAL A 64 -20.82 6.01 7.17
C VAL A 64 -20.39 5.36 5.86
N SER A 65 -21.33 4.74 5.17
CA SER A 65 -21.08 4.04 3.91
C SER A 65 -21.43 4.89 2.69
N TYR A 66 -20.60 4.79 1.66
CA TYR A 66 -20.74 5.46 0.37
C TYR A 66 -20.51 4.46 -0.76
N GLU A 67 -20.96 4.81 -1.95
CA GLU A 67 -20.33 4.33 -3.17
C GLU A 67 -19.24 5.33 -3.58
N ALA A 68 -18.05 4.82 -3.89
CA ALA A 68 -16.93 5.60 -4.39
C ALA A 68 -16.62 5.20 -5.83
N LYS A 69 -16.10 6.13 -6.63
CA LYS A 69 -15.71 5.89 -8.02
C LYS A 69 -14.46 6.67 -8.35
N ASP A 70 -13.38 5.97 -8.67
CA ASP A 70 -12.12 6.56 -9.15
C ASP A 70 -12.11 6.55 -10.66
N VAL A 71 -12.00 7.73 -11.28
CA VAL A 71 -11.95 7.88 -12.74
C VAL A 71 -10.59 8.44 -13.13
N VAL A 72 -9.88 7.73 -14.00
CA VAL A 72 -8.68 8.27 -14.67
C VAL A 72 -9.15 9.37 -15.61
N ASP A 73 -8.84 10.61 -15.26
CA ASP A 73 -9.38 11.78 -15.94
C ASP A 73 -8.49 12.19 -17.13
N ALA A 74 -7.23 12.54 -16.86
CA ALA A 74 -6.30 12.98 -17.89
C ALA A 74 -4.83 12.78 -17.46
N ALA A 75 -3.92 12.79 -18.44
CA ALA A 75 -2.51 12.99 -18.16
C ALA A 75 -2.30 14.41 -17.61
N LEU A 76 -1.38 14.57 -16.66
CA LEU A 76 -0.97 15.90 -16.18
C LEU A 76 0.17 16.43 -17.05
N GLU A 77 -0.10 17.53 -17.74
CA GLU A 77 0.90 18.24 -18.54
C GLU A 77 1.75 19.17 -17.67
N GLY A 78 3.02 19.37 -18.04
CA GLY A 78 3.93 20.30 -17.38
C GLY A 78 4.46 19.87 -16.00
N GLY A 79 4.14 18.64 -15.56
CA GLY A 79 4.64 18.03 -14.33
C GLY A 79 5.67 16.92 -14.56
N GLU A 80 5.82 16.03 -13.58
CA GLU A 80 6.63 14.81 -13.71
C GLU A 80 6.04 13.94 -14.85
N PRO A 81 6.87 13.39 -15.76
CA PRO A 81 6.40 12.51 -16.83
C PRO A 81 5.62 11.31 -16.29
N ASN A 82 4.74 10.73 -17.12
CA ASN A 82 3.90 9.58 -16.76
C ASN A 82 3.02 9.80 -15.53
N THR A 83 2.54 11.04 -15.34
CA THR A 83 1.63 11.41 -14.27
C THR A 83 0.20 11.54 -14.80
N TRP A 84 -0.74 10.96 -14.07
CA TRP A 84 -2.16 10.93 -14.39
C TRP A 84 -2.99 11.48 -13.24
N ARG A 85 -3.99 12.29 -13.54
CA ARG A 85 -4.99 12.76 -12.58
C ARG A 85 -6.11 11.75 -12.46
N ILE A 86 -6.45 11.41 -11.23
CA ILE A 86 -7.62 10.60 -10.89
C ILE A 86 -8.58 11.49 -10.09
N ILE A 87 -9.86 11.41 -10.43
CA ILE A 87 -10.93 12.07 -9.69
C ILE A 87 -11.76 10.99 -8.99
N ARG A 88 -11.86 11.08 -7.67
CA ARG A 88 -12.71 10.24 -6.84
C ARG A 88 -14.03 10.95 -6.57
N TYR A 89 -15.11 10.30 -6.96
CA TYR A 89 -16.48 10.74 -6.71
C TYR A 89 -17.09 9.93 -5.58
N PHE A 90 -17.99 10.54 -4.80
CA PHE A 90 -18.85 9.84 -3.84
C PHE A 90 -20.32 10.05 -4.16
N ARG A 91 -21.13 9.05 -3.80
CA ARG A 91 -22.57 9.19 -3.57
C ARG A 91 -22.99 8.36 -2.35
N PRO A 92 -24.15 8.63 -1.72
CA PRO A 92 -24.65 7.82 -0.61
C PRO A 92 -24.78 6.35 -1.01
N TRP A 93 -24.43 5.44 -0.09
CA TRP A 93 -24.57 4.01 -0.34
C TRP A 93 -26.01 3.62 -0.68
N GLY A 94 -26.17 2.85 -1.76
CA GLY A 94 -27.48 2.40 -2.24
C GLY A 94 -28.27 3.45 -3.02
N SER A 95 -27.68 4.61 -3.30
CA SER A 95 -28.30 5.61 -4.18
C SER A 95 -28.35 5.08 -5.62
N THR A 96 -29.51 5.17 -6.25
CA THR A 96 -29.70 4.84 -7.67
C THR A 96 -29.67 6.08 -8.56
N ASP A 97 -29.43 7.26 -7.99
CA ASP A 97 -29.42 8.53 -8.72
C ASP A 97 -28.02 8.83 -9.24
N ASP A 98 -27.88 8.90 -10.56
CA ASP A 98 -26.59 9.17 -11.20
C ASP A 98 -26.13 10.62 -11.04
N ILE A 99 -27.04 11.57 -10.78
CA ILE A 99 -26.64 12.97 -10.52
C ILE A 99 -26.11 13.15 -9.09
N ALA A 100 -26.26 12.15 -8.22
CA ALA A 100 -25.75 12.18 -6.85
C ALA A 100 -24.23 12.00 -6.76
N TRP A 101 -23.56 11.60 -7.85
CA TRP A 101 -22.10 11.55 -7.90
C TRP A 101 -21.51 12.95 -7.83
N THR A 102 -20.76 13.21 -6.77
CA THR A 102 -20.04 14.48 -6.58
C THR A 102 -18.54 14.23 -6.50
N PRO A 103 -17.69 15.05 -7.14
CA PRO A 103 -16.24 14.93 -7.02
C PRO A 103 -15.82 15.36 -5.62
N GLN A 104 -14.95 14.57 -4.98
CA GLN A 104 -14.57 14.75 -3.57
C GLN A 104 -13.06 14.82 -3.38
N ILE A 105 -12.31 14.02 -4.14
CA ILE A 105 -10.84 14.00 -4.06
C ILE A 105 -10.28 14.01 -5.47
N ALA A 106 -9.23 14.79 -5.69
CA ALA A 106 -8.39 14.69 -6.88
C ALA A 106 -6.98 14.33 -6.42
N TYR A 107 -6.39 13.29 -7.00
CA TYR A 107 -5.04 12.85 -6.69
C TYR A 107 -4.28 12.52 -7.97
N ALA A 108 -2.96 12.52 -7.89
CA ALA A 108 -2.10 12.21 -9.02
C ALA A 108 -1.40 10.87 -8.80
N VAL A 109 -1.28 10.08 -9.86
CA VAL A 109 -0.54 8.82 -9.90
C VAL A 109 0.59 8.96 -10.90
N THR A 110 1.82 8.70 -10.47
CA THR A 110 3.03 8.82 -11.30
C THR A 110 3.75 7.48 -11.36
N PHE A 111 4.00 7.01 -12.58
CA PHE A 111 4.80 5.81 -12.82
C PHE A 111 6.27 6.21 -12.96
N THR A 112 7.10 5.75 -12.04
CA THR A 112 8.57 5.87 -12.15
C THR A 112 9.17 4.53 -12.55
N ASN A 113 10.48 4.52 -12.81
CA ASN A 113 11.19 3.27 -13.13
C ASN A 113 11.22 2.30 -11.94
N ASP A 114 11.03 2.80 -10.73
CA ASP A 114 11.24 2.06 -9.49
C ASP A 114 9.99 1.97 -8.60
N GLY A 115 8.88 2.63 -8.93
CA GLY A 115 7.65 2.55 -8.15
C GLY A 115 6.45 3.33 -8.70
N LEU A 116 5.31 3.11 -8.07
CA LEU A 116 4.08 3.87 -8.30
C LEU A 116 3.92 4.90 -7.20
N LYS A 117 4.05 6.19 -7.52
CA LYS A 117 3.83 7.27 -6.57
C LYS A 117 2.39 7.77 -6.64
N VAL A 118 1.84 8.12 -5.49
CA VAL A 118 0.53 8.77 -5.34
C VAL A 118 0.70 10.07 -4.57
N LEU A 119 0.26 11.17 -5.17
CA LEU A 119 0.14 12.48 -4.51
C LEU A 119 -1.34 12.74 -4.20
N GLU A 120 -1.70 12.71 -2.92
CA GLU A 120 -3.05 12.93 -2.41
C GLU A 120 -2.96 13.91 -1.22
N ASP A 121 -3.76 14.98 -1.20
CA ASP A 121 -3.77 15.98 -0.12
C ASP A 121 -2.37 16.54 0.26
N ASN A 122 -1.51 16.78 -0.75
CA ASN A 122 -0.11 17.22 -0.59
C ASN A 122 0.80 16.19 0.11
N LEU A 123 0.38 14.94 0.23
CA LEU A 123 1.13 13.83 0.79
C LEU A 123 1.53 12.87 -0.34
N ILE A 124 2.82 12.53 -0.41
CA ILE A 124 3.36 11.64 -1.45
C ILE A 124 3.65 10.27 -0.86
N TYR A 125 3.01 9.26 -1.43
CA TYR A 125 3.16 7.85 -1.07
C TYR A 125 3.82 7.09 -2.20
N THR A 126 4.68 6.12 -1.88
CA THR A 126 5.12 5.08 -2.82
C THR A 126 4.29 3.84 -2.57
N LYS A 127 3.25 3.64 -3.38
CA LYS A 127 2.24 2.58 -3.19
C LYS A 127 2.67 1.22 -3.71
N LEU A 128 3.48 1.21 -4.77
CA LEU A 128 4.10 0.00 -5.33
C LEU A 128 5.58 0.27 -5.59
N LYS A 129 6.42 -0.76 -5.51
CA LYS A 129 7.87 -0.72 -5.74
C LYS A 129 8.29 -1.84 -6.68
N MET A 130 9.24 -1.57 -7.57
CA MET A 130 9.85 -2.62 -8.39
C MET A 130 10.96 -3.35 -7.63
N PRO A 131 11.11 -4.68 -7.78
CA PRO A 131 10.23 -5.60 -8.52
C PRO A 131 8.98 -5.99 -7.73
N ILE A 132 7.89 -6.36 -8.43
CA ILE A 132 6.67 -6.90 -7.83
C ILE A 132 6.91 -8.37 -7.46
N LYS A 133 7.38 -8.60 -6.24
CA LYS A 133 7.79 -9.92 -5.76
C LYS A 133 7.47 -10.06 -4.27
N GLU A 134 7.04 -11.26 -3.89
CA GLU A 134 6.79 -11.63 -2.49
C GLU A 134 7.96 -11.24 -1.58
N GLY A 135 7.64 -10.59 -0.46
CA GLY A 135 8.60 -10.18 0.57
C GLY A 135 9.52 -9.02 0.19
N VAL A 136 9.34 -8.38 -0.98
CA VAL A 136 10.01 -7.10 -1.23
C VAL A 136 9.38 -6.04 -0.35
N SER A 137 10.25 -5.28 0.33
CA SER A 137 9.85 -4.25 1.29
C SER A 137 10.48 -2.89 0.98
N TRP A 138 9.77 -1.82 1.32
CA TRP A 138 10.23 -0.44 1.14
C TRP A 138 9.51 0.53 2.09
N PHE A 139 10.13 1.68 2.35
CA PHE A 139 9.48 2.76 3.10
C PHE A 139 8.45 3.49 2.23
N GLY A 140 7.21 3.01 2.22
CA GLY A 140 6.14 3.55 1.38
C GLY A 140 5.76 5.01 1.70
N ASN A 141 6.04 5.43 2.93
CA ASN A 141 5.74 6.76 3.46
C ASN A 141 6.96 7.67 3.59
N ALA A 142 8.11 7.31 3.01
CA ALA A 142 9.38 8.01 3.21
C ALA A 142 9.31 9.54 2.94
N MET A 143 8.42 9.96 2.04
CA MET A 143 8.22 11.36 1.61
C MET A 143 7.18 12.14 2.44
N LEU A 144 6.51 11.50 3.41
CA LEU A 144 5.57 12.22 4.27
C LEU A 144 6.30 13.16 5.25
N PRO A 145 5.68 14.27 5.69
CA PRO A 145 6.16 15.01 6.84
C PRO A 145 5.93 14.21 8.14
N LEU A 146 6.45 14.72 9.26
CA LEU A 146 6.03 14.24 10.58
C LEU A 146 4.58 14.67 10.84
N HIS A 147 3.82 13.79 11.49
CA HIS A 147 2.39 14.00 11.76
C HIS A 147 1.56 14.41 10.54
N PRO A 148 1.60 13.64 9.44
CA PRO A 148 0.95 14.03 8.17
C PRO A 148 -0.58 14.10 8.25
N LEU A 149 -1.19 13.43 9.23
CA LEU A 149 -2.64 13.26 9.34
C LEU A 149 -3.24 13.95 10.58
N ALA A 150 -2.42 14.25 11.59
CA ALA A 150 -2.84 14.93 12.82
C ALA A 150 -3.60 16.25 12.57
N PRO A 151 -3.21 17.12 11.60
CA PRO A 151 -3.97 18.34 11.31
C PRO A 151 -5.43 18.09 10.91
N ARG A 152 -5.74 16.91 10.37
CA ARG A 152 -7.09 16.55 9.90
C ARG A 152 -7.88 15.74 10.91
N PHE A 153 -7.23 14.82 11.61
CA PHE A 153 -7.91 13.83 12.46
C PHE A 153 -7.57 13.93 13.95
N GLN A 154 -6.75 14.91 14.36
CA GLN A 154 -6.50 15.26 15.76
C GLN A 154 -6.06 14.06 16.62
N PHE A 155 -4.99 13.40 16.20
CA PHE A 155 -4.43 12.19 16.82
C PHE A 155 -2.90 12.19 16.61
N SER A 156 -2.17 11.34 17.33
CA SER A 156 -0.70 11.43 17.44
C SER A 156 0.07 10.19 16.97
N ASN A 157 -0.59 9.04 16.82
CA ASN A 157 0.00 7.79 16.32
C ASN A 157 0.34 7.81 14.82
N ASP A 158 0.28 8.96 14.16
CA ASP A 158 0.78 9.20 12.81
C ASP A 158 2.24 9.73 12.77
N GLY A 159 2.83 10.06 13.93
CA GLY A 159 4.11 10.76 14.02
C GLY A 159 5.27 10.08 13.30
N ASN A 160 5.30 8.74 13.32
CA ASN A 160 6.35 7.92 12.71
C ASN A 160 5.88 7.18 11.45
N MET A 161 4.83 7.67 10.77
CA MET A 161 4.34 7.03 9.54
C MET A 161 5.41 6.86 8.48
N ARG A 162 6.41 7.75 8.44
CA ARG A 162 7.53 7.70 7.47
C ARG A 162 8.34 6.41 7.54
N ASP A 163 8.39 5.78 8.71
CA ASP A 163 9.17 4.58 8.98
C ASP A 163 8.39 3.29 8.69
N TRP A 164 7.16 3.40 8.19
CA TRP A 164 6.35 2.24 7.82
C TRP A 164 6.99 1.52 6.63
N GLU A 165 7.39 0.29 6.88
CA GLU A 165 7.95 -0.62 5.90
C GLU A 165 6.82 -1.42 5.26
N TYR A 166 6.48 -1.02 4.03
CA TYR A 166 5.49 -1.72 3.22
C TYR A 166 6.11 -3.00 2.71
N THR A 167 5.34 -4.07 2.66
CA THR A 167 5.81 -5.37 2.20
C THR A 167 4.80 -5.99 1.26
N TYR A 168 5.30 -6.59 0.18
CA TYR A 168 4.47 -7.40 -0.70
C TYR A 168 4.16 -8.76 -0.10
N GLU A 169 2.87 -9.06 -0.06
CA GLU A 169 2.31 -10.33 0.36
C GLU A 169 1.36 -10.88 -0.71
N ASN A 170 1.20 -12.20 -0.75
CA ASN A 170 0.23 -12.89 -1.61
C ASN A 170 0.38 -12.53 -3.11
N VAL A 171 1.61 -12.38 -3.58
CA VAL A 171 1.93 -12.04 -4.97
C VAL A 171 1.53 -13.19 -5.90
N ASN A 172 0.82 -12.86 -6.98
CA ASN A 172 0.24 -13.79 -7.94
C ASN A 172 -0.71 -14.82 -7.29
N GLN A 173 -1.32 -14.48 -6.15
CA GLN A 173 -2.33 -15.31 -5.50
C GLN A 173 -3.74 -14.77 -5.79
N PRO A 174 -4.76 -15.65 -5.82
CA PRO A 174 -6.13 -15.22 -5.97
C PRO A 174 -6.68 -14.64 -4.67
N VAL A 175 -7.58 -13.66 -4.80
CA VAL A 175 -8.41 -13.17 -3.68
C VAL A 175 -9.87 -13.09 -4.12
N THR A 176 -10.79 -13.35 -3.20
CA THR A 176 -12.22 -13.18 -3.44
C THR A 176 -12.71 -11.97 -2.66
N ILE A 177 -13.25 -10.96 -3.36
CA ILE A 177 -13.80 -9.72 -2.78
C ILE A 177 -15.22 -9.57 -3.31
N GLU A 178 -16.20 -9.35 -2.43
CA GLU A 178 -17.63 -9.23 -2.79
C GLU A 178 -18.13 -10.36 -3.71
N ASN A 179 -17.70 -11.60 -3.44
CA ASN A 179 -18.00 -12.82 -4.23
C ASN A 179 -17.40 -12.87 -5.65
N ILE A 180 -16.54 -11.93 -6.03
CA ILE A 180 -15.80 -11.94 -7.29
C ILE A 180 -14.37 -12.43 -7.03
N ASN A 181 -13.91 -13.40 -7.82
CA ASN A 181 -12.54 -13.90 -7.74
C ASN A 181 -11.61 -13.10 -8.66
N TYR A 182 -10.53 -12.58 -8.08
CA TYR A 182 -9.43 -11.93 -8.78
C TYR A 182 -8.24 -12.88 -8.77
N ALA A 183 -7.95 -13.49 -9.92
CA ALA A 183 -7.03 -14.63 -10.01
C ALA A 183 -5.56 -14.29 -9.69
N ASN A 184 -5.11 -13.09 -10.04
CA ASN A 184 -3.73 -12.65 -9.85
C ASN A 184 -3.73 -11.29 -9.13
N THR A 185 -3.31 -11.30 -7.88
CA THR A 185 -3.22 -10.09 -7.06
C THR A 185 -1.87 -9.91 -6.41
N VAL A 186 -1.66 -8.73 -5.84
CA VAL A 186 -0.59 -8.42 -4.90
C VAL A 186 -1.19 -7.65 -3.73
N THR A 187 -0.86 -8.04 -2.52
CA THR A 187 -1.19 -7.30 -1.30
C THR A 187 0.02 -6.50 -0.85
N VAL A 188 -0.19 -5.25 -0.47
CA VAL A 188 0.78 -4.38 0.19
C VAL A 188 0.34 -4.27 1.64
N PHE A 189 1.02 -4.98 2.52
CA PHE A 189 0.88 -4.77 3.96
C PHE A 189 1.72 -3.56 4.36
N GLN A 190 1.11 -2.57 5.03
CA GLN A 190 1.76 -1.29 5.32
C GLN A 190 2.13 -1.15 6.79
N VAL A 191 1.21 -1.55 7.69
CA VAL A 191 1.40 -1.52 9.14
C VAL A 191 0.35 -2.39 9.82
N GLY A 192 0.67 -2.89 11.01
CA GLY A 192 -0.27 -3.58 11.89
C GLY A 192 0.25 -3.61 13.32
N ASP A 193 0.09 -2.50 14.04
CA ASP A 193 0.51 -2.36 15.42
C ASP A 193 -0.59 -1.72 16.28
N SER A 194 -0.57 -2.02 17.57
CA SER A 194 -1.58 -1.53 18.49
C SER A 194 -1.16 -1.67 19.94
N GLN A 195 -1.78 -0.87 20.79
CA GLN A 195 -1.67 -0.94 22.24
C GLN A 195 -3.06 -0.73 22.83
N ASN A 196 -3.48 -1.55 23.79
CA ASN A 196 -4.80 -1.42 24.44
C ASN A 196 -5.95 -1.31 23.40
N ALA A 197 -5.91 -2.18 22.37
CA ALA A 197 -6.91 -2.27 21.31
C ALA A 197 -7.35 -3.74 21.14
N PRO A 198 -8.54 -4.14 21.64
CA PRO A 198 -9.59 -3.32 22.23
C PRO A 198 -9.16 -2.66 23.55
N VAL A 199 -9.82 -1.54 23.90
CA VAL A 199 -9.58 -0.83 25.16
C VAL A 199 -10.10 -1.67 26.32
N LEU A 200 -9.20 -2.39 26.99
CA LEU A 200 -9.49 -3.23 28.16
C LEU A 200 -9.07 -2.54 29.46
N GLU A 201 -8.10 -1.63 29.39
CA GLU A 201 -7.61 -0.83 30.52
C GLU A 201 -8.00 0.64 30.29
N PRO A 202 -9.13 1.11 30.86
CA PRO A 202 -9.70 2.43 30.54
C PRO A 202 -8.89 3.61 31.10
N ASP A 203 -7.96 3.35 32.03
CA ASP A 203 -7.07 4.36 32.59
C ASP A 203 -5.75 4.49 31.81
N LEU A 204 -5.52 3.64 30.81
CA LEU A 204 -4.35 3.68 29.94
C LEU A 204 -4.70 4.24 28.55
N ILE A 205 -3.74 4.92 27.95
CA ILE A 205 -3.82 5.26 26.52
C ILE A 205 -3.91 3.98 25.67
N GLY A 206 -4.54 4.09 24.52
CA GLY A 206 -4.59 3.01 23.54
C GLY A 206 -4.47 3.55 22.12
N TYR A 207 -4.07 2.71 21.19
CA TYR A 207 -4.05 3.05 19.77
C TYR A 207 -4.10 1.79 18.90
N ARG A 208 -4.46 1.99 17.65
CA ARG A 208 -4.36 0.97 16.60
C ARG A 208 -3.96 1.64 15.30
N ASN A 209 -2.92 1.13 14.65
CA ASN A 209 -2.66 1.37 13.23
C ASN A 209 -2.76 0.04 12.48
N TYR A 210 -3.51 0.05 11.40
CA TYR A 210 -3.58 -1.07 10.49
C TYR A 210 -3.79 -0.52 9.10
N SER A 211 -2.97 -0.93 8.13
CA SER A 211 -3.27 -0.61 6.74
C SER A 211 -2.78 -1.67 5.76
N THR A 212 -3.63 -1.98 4.81
CA THR A 212 -3.37 -2.89 3.70
C THR A 212 -4.02 -2.38 2.42
N GLU A 213 -3.41 -2.69 1.28
CA GLU A 213 -3.97 -2.44 -0.05
C GLU A 213 -3.76 -3.69 -0.91
N THR A 214 -4.77 -4.10 -1.67
CA THR A 214 -4.68 -5.24 -2.59
C THR A 214 -4.96 -4.77 -4.00
N TYR A 215 -4.08 -5.12 -4.92
CA TYR A 215 -4.16 -4.75 -6.34
C TYR A 215 -4.35 -6.00 -7.18
N ALA A 216 -5.30 -5.97 -8.11
CA ALA A 216 -5.51 -7.04 -9.08
C ALA A 216 -4.91 -6.67 -10.43
N LYS A 217 -4.28 -7.67 -11.05
CA LYS A 217 -3.65 -7.53 -12.36
C LYS A 217 -4.66 -7.17 -13.44
N GLY A 218 -4.34 -6.16 -14.25
CA GLY A 218 -5.20 -5.60 -15.31
C GLY A 218 -6.32 -4.69 -14.82
N ILE A 219 -6.43 -4.45 -13.50
CA ILE A 219 -7.52 -3.66 -12.91
C ILE A 219 -6.94 -2.47 -12.14
N GLY A 220 -6.24 -2.72 -11.04
CA GLY A 220 -5.92 -1.66 -10.08
C GLY A 220 -6.16 -2.09 -8.64
N LEU A 221 -6.35 -1.09 -7.78
CA LEU A 221 -6.73 -1.27 -6.39
C LEU A 221 -8.11 -1.96 -6.33
N VAL A 222 -8.19 -3.14 -5.71
CA VAL A 222 -9.44 -3.90 -5.52
C VAL A 222 -9.91 -3.91 -4.08
N SER A 223 -8.99 -3.75 -3.13
CA SER A 223 -9.34 -3.54 -1.73
C SER A 223 -8.32 -2.63 -1.04
N ARG A 224 -8.80 -1.85 -0.08
CA ARG A 224 -7.97 -1.08 0.85
C ARG A 224 -8.62 -1.12 2.22
N GLU A 225 -7.80 -1.28 3.25
CA GLU A 225 -8.20 -1.01 4.62
C GLU A 225 -7.14 -0.10 5.25
N THR A 226 -7.58 0.99 5.87
CA THR A 226 -6.75 1.86 6.71
C THR A 226 -7.55 2.14 7.96
N VAL A 227 -7.01 1.81 9.13
CA VAL A 227 -7.59 2.13 10.43
C VAL A 227 -6.49 2.73 11.27
N MET A 228 -6.69 3.97 11.71
CA MET A 228 -5.79 4.64 12.63
C MET A 228 -6.60 5.38 13.68
N TRP A 229 -6.45 5.00 14.93
CA TRP A 229 -7.10 5.72 16.03
C TRP A 229 -6.28 5.65 17.31
N GLU A 230 -6.51 6.61 18.20
CA GLU A 230 -6.04 6.60 19.58
C GLU A 230 -7.20 6.77 20.56
N TYR A 231 -6.98 6.27 21.77
CA TYR A 231 -7.83 6.38 22.93
C TYR A 231 -7.09 7.17 24.01
N GLN A 232 -7.75 8.20 24.50
CA GLN A 232 -7.27 9.02 25.61
C GLN A 232 -8.13 8.72 26.84
N PRO A 233 -7.53 8.33 27.99
CA PRO A 233 -8.27 8.06 29.21
C PRO A 233 -8.88 9.33 29.79
N LYS A 234 -9.80 9.17 30.74
CA LYS A 234 -10.41 10.28 31.47
C LYS A 234 -9.33 11.13 32.13
N ASN A 235 -9.42 12.45 32.01
CA ASN A 235 -8.50 13.38 32.66
C ASN A 235 -9.25 14.47 33.42
N GLY A 236 -9.34 14.32 34.74
CA GLY A 236 -10.17 15.19 35.58
C GLY A 236 -11.65 15.09 35.18
N ASP A 237 -12.26 16.23 34.85
CA ASP A 237 -13.65 16.30 34.39
C ASP A 237 -13.82 15.96 32.90
N LYS A 238 -12.72 15.84 32.14
CA LYS A 238 -12.79 15.49 30.71
C LYS A 238 -13.02 13.99 30.57
N PRO A 239 -14.11 13.54 29.92
CA PRO A 239 -14.35 12.12 29.70
C PRO A 239 -13.25 11.53 28.81
N ALA A 240 -13.07 10.21 28.90
CA ALA A 240 -12.23 9.49 27.95
C ALA A 240 -12.81 9.60 26.54
N PHE A 241 -11.98 9.55 25.50
CA PHE A 241 -12.45 9.70 24.13
C PHE A 241 -11.58 8.92 23.14
N ARG A 242 -12.14 8.62 21.97
CA ARG A 242 -11.39 8.14 20.80
C ARG A 242 -11.33 9.20 19.71
N THR A 243 -10.21 9.20 18.98
CA THR A 243 -9.99 10.09 17.84
C THR A 243 -9.19 9.36 16.76
N GLY A 244 -9.29 9.81 15.51
CA GLY A 244 -8.75 9.13 14.34
C GLY A 244 -9.80 8.82 13.28
N PHE A 245 -9.54 7.82 12.45
CA PHE A 245 -10.38 7.46 11.31
C PHE A 245 -10.20 6.00 10.88
N GLY A 246 -11.10 5.54 10.03
CA GLY A 246 -10.86 4.36 9.21
C GLY A 246 -11.55 4.47 7.86
N ILE A 247 -10.95 3.85 6.85
CA ILE A 247 -11.46 3.75 5.49
C ILE A 247 -11.32 2.31 5.04
N LYS A 248 -12.41 1.73 4.57
CA LYS A 248 -12.40 0.44 3.88
C LYS A 248 -12.98 0.61 2.48
N LEU A 249 -12.23 0.18 1.47
CA LEU A 249 -12.68 0.07 0.08
C LEU A 249 -12.77 -1.40 -0.29
N SER A 250 -13.92 -1.78 -0.84
CA SER A 250 -14.12 -3.07 -1.52
C SER A 250 -14.61 -2.78 -2.93
N ILE A 251 -13.93 -3.29 -3.95
CA ILE A 251 -14.33 -3.13 -5.35
C ILE A 251 -15.76 -3.66 -5.58
N THR A 252 -16.53 -2.92 -6.37
CA THR A 252 -17.87 -3.31 -6.83
C THR A 252 -17.97 -3.38 -8.35
N GLY A 253 -17.01 -2.82 -9.08
CA GLY A 253 -17.00 -2.82 -10.54
C GLY A 253 -15.83 -2.02 -11.13
N HIS A 254 -15.61 -2.19 -12.43
CA HIS A 254 -14.66 -1.42 -13.23
C HIS A 254 -15.03 -1.54 -14.72
N ASN A 255 -14.41 -0.75 -15.60
CA ASN A 255 -14.52 -0.89 -17.07
C ASN A 255 -13.20 -1.18 -17.74
#